data_AF-A0A8J7EPM7-F1
#
_entry.id   AF-A0A8J7EPM7-F1
#
_cell.length_a   1.000
_cell.length_b   1.000
_cell.length_c   1.000
_cell.angle_alpha   90.00
_cell.angle_beta   90.00
_cell.angle_gamma   90.00
#
_symmetry.space_group_name_H-M   'P 1'
#
loop_
_entity.id
_entity.type
_entity.pdbx_description
1 polymer ?
#
loop_
_entity_poly.entity_id
_entity_poly.type
_entity_poly.pdbx_seq_one_letter_code
_entity_poly.pdbx_strand_id
1 'polypeptide(L)'
;MESTPRLIKSYVAPDGKTPFKTWIKSLKDKRSKARILQRIDRLRLGNFGDCRSVGAGVYELRLSFGPGFRVYFGLAGAEVVILLCGGDKASQQQDIQRAHDYWQEYTSHAD
;
A
#
# COMPACT_ATOMS: atom_id res chain seq x y z
N MET A 1 -18.59 -15.62 -3.05
CA MET A 1 -17.40 -15.41 -3.90
C MET A 1 -16.21 -15.68 -3.01
N GLU A 2 -15.58 -16.84 -3.18
CA GLU A 2 -14.42 -17.27 -2.39
C GLU A 2 -13.31 -16.22 -2.53
N SER A 3 -12.89 -15.61 -1.43
CA SER A 3 -11.82 -14.63 -1.43
C SER A 3 -10.48 -15.35 -1.24
N THR A 4 -9.64 -15.36 -2.27
CA THR A 4 -8.32 -15.99 -2.19
C THR A 4 -7.41 -15.19 -1.25
N PRO A 5 -6.84 -15.82 -0.21
CA PRO A 5 -5.86 -15.17 0.65
C PRO A 5 -4.70 -14.57 -0.16
N ARG A 6 -4.17 -13.45 0.33
CA ARG A 6 -3.05 -12.71 -0.25
C ARG A 6 -1.90 -12.65 0.73
N LEU A 7 -0.69 -12.88 0.25
CA LEU A 7 0.53 -12.59 1.00
C LEU A 7 0.80 -11.09 0.94
N ILE A 8 0.92 -10.46 2.10
CA ILE A 8 1.26 -9.03 2.20
C ILE A 8 2.73 -8.90 2.54
N LYS A 9 3.48 -8.27 1.65
CA LYS A 9 4.87 -7.84 1.88
C LYS A 9 4.95 -6.32 1.84
N SER A 10 6.04 -5.76 2.36
CA SER A 10 6.37 -4.34 2.16
C SER A 10 7.55 -4.26 1.21
N TYR A 11 7.53 -3.26 0.33
CA TYR A 11 8.70 -2.86 -0.42
C TYR A 11 9.85 -2.51 0.52
N VAL A 12 11.06 -2.94 0.17
CA VAL A 12 12.31 -2.64 0.87
C VAL A 12 13.19 -1.86 -0.10
N ALA A 13 13.49 -0.61 0.23
CA ALA A 13 14.37 0.25 -0.55
C ALA A 13 15.84 -0.22 -0.47
N PRO A 14 16.72 0.22 -1.38
CA PRO A 14 18.13 -0.16 -1.36
C PRO A 14 18.87 0.16 -0.05
N ASP A 15 18.40 1.18 0.67
CA ASP A 15 18.93 1.56 1.99
C ASP A 15 18.36 0.71 3.15
N GLY A 16 17.61 -0.35 2.85
CA GLY A 16 16.97 -1.26 3.80
C GLY A 16 15.68 -0.71 4.43
N LYS A 17 15.28 0.53 4.12
CA LYS A 17 14.04 1.11 4.68
C LYS A 17 12.82 0.53 4.00
N THR A 18 11.71 0.56 4.72
CA THR A 18 10.39 0.11 4.23
C THR A 18 9.45 1.30 4.27
N PRO A 19 9.24 2.04 3.16
CA PRO A 19 8.56 3.35 3.19
C PRO A 19 7.16 3.28 3.83
N PHE A 20 6.38 2.24 3.53
CA PHE A 20 5.11 1.99 4.21
C PHE A 20 5.26 1.85 5.75
N LYS A 21 6.23 1.06 6.24
CA LYS A 21 6.41 0.86 7.68
C LYS A 21 6.90 2.14 8.36
N THR A 22 7.72 2.92 7.70
CA THR A 22 8.16 4.24 8.19
C THR A 22 6.97 5.19 8.33
N TRP A 23 6.13 5.28 7.30
CA TRP A 23 4.93 6.11 7.31
C TRP A 23 3.92 5.68 8.38
N ILE A 24 3.55 4.40 8.45
CA ILE A 24 2.56 3.94 9.44
C ILE A 24 3.07 4.10 10.89
N LYS A 25 4.40 4.11 11.09
CA LYS A 25 5.02 4.40 12.39
C LYS A 25 5.02 5.89 12.73
N SER A 26 5.04 6.79 11.75
CA SER A 26 5.02 8.24 11.99
C SER A 26 3.64 8.79 12.36
N LEU A 27 2.56 8.06 12.04
CA LEU A 27 1.20 8.46 12.42
C LEU A 27 1.02 8.48 13.96
N LYS A 28 0.70 9.67 14.49
CA LYS A 28 0.47 9.90 15.92
C LYS A 28 -0.89 9.38 16.39
N ASP A 29 -1.92 9.47 15.56
CA ASP A 29 -3.26 8.97 15.92
C ASP A 29 -3.32 7.44 15.88
N LYS A 30 -3.35 6.84 17.07
CA LYS A 30 -3.44 5.39 17.27
C LYS A 30 -4.71 4.79 16.68
N ARG A 31 -5.85 5.53 16.72
CA ARG A 31 -7.12 5.02 16.18
C ARG A 31 -7.07 4.91 14.67
N SER A 32 -6.60 5.96 13.99
CA SER A 32 -6.39 5.92 12.54
C SER A 32 -5.42 4.81 12.15
N LYS A 33 -4.29 4.67 12.86
CA LYS A 33 -3.31 3.61 12.62
C LYS A 33 -3.94 2.20 12.73
N ALA A 34 -4.71 1.94 13.77
CA ALA A 34 -5.40 0.66 13.95
C ALA A 34 -6.39 0.37 12.81
N ARG A 35 -7.15 1.37 12.36
CA ARG A 35 -8.09 1.23 11.24
C ARG A 35 -7.39 0.95 9.91
N ILE A 36 -6.24 1.58 9.66
CA ILE A 36 -5.41 1.29 8.48
C ILE A 36 -4.92 -0.16 8.52
N LEU A 37 -4.35 -0.61 9.66
CA LEU A 37 -3.86 -1.98 9.80
C LEU A 37 -4.98 -3.02 9.63
N GLN A 38 -6.14 -2.80 10.25
CA GLN A 38 -7.31 -3.66 10.07
C GLN A 38 -7.73 -3.73 8.59
N ARG A 39 -7.58 -2.63 7.84
CA ARG A 39 -7.88 -2.62 6.41
C ARG A 39 -6.88 -3.45 5.61
N ILE A 40 -5.59 -3.43 5.97
CA ILE A 40 -4.57 -4.31 5.40
C ILE A 40 -4.85 -5.78 5.73
N ASP A 41 -5.32 -6.10 6.92
CA ASP A 41 -5.70 -7.46 7.28
C ASP A 41 -6.87 -7.97 6.46
N ARG A 42 -7.85 -7.12 6.13
CA ARG A 42 -8.90 -7.48 5.17
C ARG A 42 -8.32 -7.72 3.76
N LEU A 43 -7.29 -6.98 3.37
CA LEU A 43 -6.62 -7.19 2.09
C LEU A 43 -5.85 -8.53 2.05
N ARG A 44 -5.28 -8.99 3.19
CA ARG A 44 -4.74 -10.37 3.35
C ARG A 44 -5.79 -11.44 3.07
N LEU A 45 -7.05 -11.17 3.36
CA LEU A 45 -8.15 -12.09 3.09
C LEU A 45 -8.68 -11.97 1.66
N GLY A 46 -8.03 -11.22 0.77
CA GLY A 46 -8.48 -10.98 -0.59
C GLY A 46 -9.57 -9.92 -0.71
N ASN A 47 -9.90 -9.19 0.36
CA ASN A 47 -10.89 -8.12 0.33
C ASN A 47 -10.24 -6.76 0.04
N PHE A 48 -10.20 -6.40 -1.25
CA PHE A 48 -9.61 -5.16 -1.76
C PHE A 48 -10.46 -3.91 -1.54
N GLY A 49 -11.79 -4.06 -1.37
CA GLY A 49 -12.73 -2.96 -1.09
C GLY A 49 -12.53 -1.75 -1.99
N ASP A 50 -12.51 -0.54 -1.43
CA ASP A 50 -12.31 0.68 -2.22
C ASP A 50 -10.83 0.86 -2.63
N CYS A 51 -10.46 0.26 -3.77
CA CYS A 51 -9.18 0.48 -4.42
C CYS A 51 -9.33 0.83 -5.90
N ARG A 52 -8.35 1.54 -6.45
CA ARG A 52 -8.30 1.94 -7.86
C ARG A 52 -6.89 1.80 -8.41
N SER A 53 -6.76 1.40 -9.68
CA SER A 53 -5.48 1.50 -10.39
C SER A 53 -5.10 2.98 -10.60
N VAL A 54 -3.84 3.30 -10.32
CA VAL A 54 -3.22 4.61 -10.58
C VAL A 54 -2.17 4.53 -11.69
N GLY A 55 -2.18 3.46 -12.48
CA GLY A 55 -1.28 3.22 -13.61
C GLY A 55 -0.10 2.30 -13.25
N ALA A 56 0.64 1.86 -14.27
CA ALA A 56 1.90 1.11 -14.15
C ALA A 56 1.89 -0.12 -13.19
N GLY A 57 0.73 -0.76 -12.98
CA GLY A 57 0.61 -1.89 -12.04
C GLY A 57 0.47 -1.50 -10.56
N VAL A 58 0.37 -0.20 -10.26
CA VAL A 58 0.15 0.34 -8.93
C VAL A 58 -1.33 0.62 -8.68
N TYR A 59 -1.77 0.31 -7.47
CA TYR A 59 -3.12 0.51 -6.97
C TYR A 59 -3.09 1.38 -5.71
N GLU A 60 -4.12 2.20 -5.57
CA GLU A 60 -4.39 3.00 -4.40
C GLU A 60 -5.58 2.41 -3.63
N LEU A 61 -5.38 2.09 -2.36
CA LEU A 61 -6.42 1.78 -1.38
C LEU A 61 -6.87 3.07 -0.68
N ARG A 62 -8.15 3.41 -0.81
CA ARG A 62 -8.70 4.67 -0.30
C ARG A 62 -9.42 4.46 1.02
N LEU A 63 -9.05 5.24 2.03
CA LEU A 63 -9.70 5.23 3.34
C LEU A 63 -10.27 6.63 3.62
N SER A 64 -11.60 6.75 3.67
CA SER A 64 -12.34 8.02 3.75
C SER A 64 -12.46 8.62 5.17
N PHE A 65 -11.59 8.24 6.10
CA PHE A 65 -11.59 8.77 7.47
C PHE A 65 -10.33 9.60 7.76
N GLY A 66 -10.40 10.42 8.81
CA GLY A 66 -9.31 11.34 9.16
C GLY A 66 -9.01 12.30 8.00
N PRO A 67 -7.74 12.51 7.61
CA PRO A 67 -7.38 13.34 6.46
C PRO A 67 -7.68 12.68 5.10
N GLY A 68 -8.27 11.48 5.10
CA GLY A 68 -8.47 10.68 3.90
C GLY A 68 -7.20 9.93 3.53
N PHE A 69 -6.83 8.91 4.30
CA PHE A 69 -5.61 8.13 4.08
C PHE A 69 -5.62 7.38 2.74
N ARG A 70 -4.43 7.17 2.19
CA ARG A 70 -4.14 6.39 1.00
C ARG A 70 -3.01 5.42 1.28
N VAL A 71 -3.16 4.17 0.83
CA VAL A 71 -2.09 3.18 0.85
C VAL A 71 -1.88 2.70 -0.57
N TYR A 72 -0.63 2.72 -1.03
CA TYR A 72 -0.27 2.34 -2.39
C TYR A 72 0.38 0.96 -2.38
N PHE A 73 -0.02 0.14 -3.34
CA PHE A 73 0.48 -1.21 -3.45
C PHE A 73 0.57 -1.69 -4.90
N GLY A 74 1.51 -2.60 -5.17
CA GLY A 74 1.57 -3.37 -6.40
C GLY A 74 1.10 -4.80 -6.19
N LEU A 75 0.72 -5.48 -7.27
CA LEU A 75 0.40 -6.91 -7.28
C LEU A 75 1.51 -7.68 -7.98
N ALA A 76 2.20 -8.56 -7.24
CA ALA A 76 3.20 -9.47 -7.78
C ALA A 76 2.53 -10.84 -7.99
N GLY A 77 2.22 -11.15 -9.25
CA GLY A 77 1.40 -12.29 -9.62
C GLY A 77 -0.03 -12.20 -9.05
N ALA A 78 -0.68 -13.36 -8.91
CA ALA A 78 -2.05 -13.39 -8.41
C ALA A 78 -2.13 -13.21 -6.90
N GLU A 79 -1.12 -13.63 -6.13
CA GLU A 79 -1.28 -13.87 -4.68
C GLU A 79 -0.57 -12.86 -3.78
N VAL A 80 0.40 -12.09 -4.30
CA VAL A 80 1.25 -11.25 -3.47
C VAL A 80 0.91 -9.77 -3.66
N VAL A 81 0.66 -9.08 -2.56
CA VAL A 81 0.50 -7.63 -2.52
C VAL A 81 1.74 -7.01 -1.88
N ILE A 82 2.34 -6.05 -2.57
CA ILE A 82 3.52 -5.31 -2.13
C ILE A 82 3.09 -3.92 -1.70
N LEU A 83 3.10 -3.64 -0.39
CA LEU A 83 2.85 -2.31 0.15
C LEU A 83 4.05 -1.41 -0.14
N LEU A 84 3.82 -0.34 -0.89
CA LEU A 84 4.87 0.56 -1.38
C LEU A 84 5.07 1.71 -0.40
N CYS A 85 4.03 2.53 -0.24
CA CYS A 85 4.02 3.68 0.64
C CYS A 85 2.59 3.98 1.12
N GLY A 86 2.45 5.02 1.94
CA GLY A 86 1.15 5.56 2.30
C GLY A 86 1.26 7.05 2.56
N GLY A 87 0.10 7.69 2.61
CA GLY A 87 -0.04 9.12 2.79
C GLY A 87 -1.49 9.47 3.06
N ASP A 88 -1.84 10.70 2.77
CA ASP A 88 -3.22 11.18 2.82
C ASP A 88 -3.60 11.90 1.54
N LYS A 89 -4.82 12.42 1.50
CA LYS A 89 -5.35 13.08 0.31
C LYS A 89 -4.54 14.32 -0.09
N ALA A 90 -3.88 15.00 0.85
CA ALA A 90 -3.10 16.21 0.56
C ALA A 90 -1.77 15.89 -0.13
N SER A 91 -1.15 14.74 0.19
CA SER A 91 0.10 14.29 -0.43
C SER A 91 -0.08 13.37 -1.64
N GLN A 92 -1.33 13.10 -2.04
CA GLN A 92 -1.71 12.04 -2.99
C GLN A 92 -0.85 12.01 -4.26
N GLN A 93 -0.69 13.15 -4.94
CA GLN A 93 0.05 13.19 -6.20
C GLN A 93 1.53 12.83 -6.04
N GLN A 94 2.17 13.29 -4.96
CA GLN A 94 3.56 12.96 -4.65
C GLN A 94 3.71 11.49 -4.27
N ASP A 95 2.75 10.94 -3.53
CA ASP A 95 2.80 9.54 -3.11
C ASP A 95 2.55 8.58 -4.27
N ILE A 96 1.68 8.93 -5.22
CA ILE A 96 1.51 8.17 -6.48
C ILE A 96 2.83 8.11 -7.24
N GLN A 97 3.54 9.23 -7.38
CA GLN A 97 4.83 9.23 -8.07
C GLN A 97 5.84 8.31 -7.36
N ARG A 98 6.00 8.45 -6.04
CA ARG A 98 6.89 7.57 -5.26
C ARG A 98 6.48 6.10 -5.38
N ALA A 99 5.18 5.80 -5.39
CA ALA A 99 4.70 4.45 -5.52
C ALA A 99 5.07 3.83 -6.88
N HIS A 100 4.98 4.60 -7.97
CA HIS A 100 5.47 4.16 -9.28
C HIS A 100 6.97 3.87 -9.26
N ASP A 101 7.76 4.77 -8.69
CA ASP A 101 9.22 4.60 -8.60
C ASP A 101 9.58 3.33 -7.80
N TYR A 102 8.97 3.13 -6.63
CA TYR A 102 9.18 1.93 -5.81
C TYR A 102 8.69 0.65 -6.48
N TRP A 103 7.62 0.72 -7.27
CA TRP A 103 7.12 -0.44 -7.98
C TRP A 103 8.01 -0.82 -9.17
N GLN A 104 8.51 0.17 -9.90
CA GLN A 104 9.50 -0.06 -10.96
C GLN A 104 10.78 -0.67 -10.39
N GLU A 105 11.27 -0.16 -9.26
CA GLU A 105 12.46 -0.69 -8.58
C GLU A 105 12.24 -2.13 -8.10
N TYR A 106 11.08 -2.43 -7.51
CA TYR A 106 10.71 -3.78 -7.09
C TYR A 106 10.66 -4.76 -8.27
N THR A 107 10.01 -4.37 -9.36
CA THR A 107 9.78 -5.27 -10.52
C THR A 107 11.03 -5.48 -11.37
N SER A 108 11.97 -4.53 -11.36
CA SER A 108 13.26 -4.68 -12.06
C SER A 108 14.20 -5.70 -11.42
N HIS A 109 13.90 -6.16 -10.19
CA HIS A 109 14.68 -7.15 -9.44
C HIS A 109 13.86 -8.42 -9.12
N ALA A 110 12.64 -8.52 -9.65
CA ALA A 110 11.77 -9.68 -9.48
C ALA A 110 11.85 -10.55 -10.74
N ASP A 111 12.92 -11.35 -10.83
CA ASP A 111 13.04 -12.46 -11.78
C ASP A 111 12.15 -13.65 -11.37
#